data_AF-A0A2K8SGD2-F1
#
_entry.id   AF-A0A2K8SGD2-F1
#
_cell.length_a   1.000
_cell.length_b   1.000
_cell.length_c   1.000
_cell.angle_alpha   90.00
_cell.angle_beta   90.00
_cell.angle_gamma   90.00
#
_symmetry.space_group_name_H-M   'P 1'
#
loop_
_entity.id
_entity.type
_entity.pdbx_description
1 polymer ?
#
loop_
_entity_poly.entity_id
_entity_poly.type
_entity_poly.pdbx_seq_one_letter_code
_entity_poly.pdbx_strand_id
1 'polypeptide(L)'
;MANLLLDDGTIESDLGEIALELALLGIQLRHYDPGTSLLFLNLLDQDVLTESEKRYCVELHNSVFEFIQQENDAVWCDLLNVHPGSFN
;
A
#
# COMPACT_ATOMS: atom_id res chain seq x y z
N MET A 1 -2.62 -10.09 0.76
CA MET A 1 -3.89 -9.94 0.01
C MET A 1 -4.91 -9.30 0.93
N ALA A 2 -5.81 -8.49 0.38
CA ALA A 2 -6.88 -7.85 1.14
C ALA A 2 -8.01 -8.86 1.41
N ASN A 3 -8.65 -8.75 2.58
CA ASN A 3 -9.91 -9.43 2.90
C ASN A 3 -10.92 -8.35 3.30
N LEU A 4 -12.18 -8.52 2.88
CA LEU A 4 -13.29 -7.65 3.26
C LEU A 4 -14.20 -8.41 4.24
N LEU A 5 -14.30 -7.90 5.47
CA LEU A 5 -15.28 -8.37 6.46
C LEU A 5 -16.49 -7.44 6.40
N LEU A 6 -17.65 -7.99 6.03
CA LEU A 6 -18.92 -7.28 6.01
C LEU A 6 -19.59 -7.32 7.39
N ASP A 7 -20.51 -6.38 7.63
CA ASP A 7 -21.24 -6.24 8.91
C ASP A 7 -22.10 -7.47 9.26
N ASP A 8 -22.49 -8.26 8.26
CA ASP A 8 -23.23 -9.50 8.43
C ASP A 8 -22.32 -10.70 8.81
N GLY A 9 -21.01 -10.48 8.90
CA GLY A 9 -19.99 -11.48 9.22
C GLY A 9 -19.43 -12.23 8.00
N THR A 10 -19.88 -11.91 6.78
CA THR A 10 -19.32 -12.47 5.55
C THR A 10 -17.87 -12.01 5.35
N ILE A 11 -16.99 -12.93 4.96
CA ILE A 11 -15.60 -12.64 4.61
C ILE A 11 -15.43 -12.90 3.12
N GLU A 12 -15.10 -11.86 2.37
CA GLU A 12 -14.70 -11.95 0.98
C GLU A 12 -13.17 -11.82 0.86
N SER A 13 -12.57 -12.67 0.04
CA SER A 13 -11.12 -12.77 -0.16
C SER A 13 -10.73 -12.67 -1.63
N ASP A 14 -11.70 -12.77 -2.56
CA ASP A 14 -11.46 -12.52 -3.97
C ASP A 14 -11.34 -11.02 -4.23
N LEU A 15 -10.21 -10.59 -4.79
CA LEU A 15 -9.95 -9.16 -5.00
C LEU A 15 -10.96 -8.51 -5.96
N GLY A 16 -11.49 -9.27 -6.93
CA GLY A 16 -12.49 -8.79 -7.87
C GLY A 16 -13.83 -8.52 -7.18
N GLU A 17 -14.29 -9.48 -6.37
CA GLU A 17 -15.51 -9.31 -5.56
C GLU A 17 -15.36 -8.17 -4.54
N ILE A 18 -14.22 -8.08 -3.84
CA ILE A 18 -13.93 -6.94 -2.94
C ILE A 18 -13.99 -5.62 -3.69
N ALA A 19 -13.39 -5.53 -4.88
CA ALA A 19 -13.38 -4.30 -5.67
C ALA A 19 -14.79 -3.90 -6.11
N LEU A 20 -15.66 -4.86 -6.45
CA LEU A 20 -17.05 -4.60 -6.79
C LEU A 20 -17.84 -4.02 -5.62
N GLU A 21 -17.73 -4.63 -4.43
CA GLU A 21 -18.39 -4.15 -3.21
C GLU A 21 -17.93 -2.73 -2.84
N LEU A 22 -16.62 -2.48 -2.91
CA LEU A 22 -16.03 -1.17 -2.62
C LEU A 22 -16.38 -0.09 -3.67
N ALA A 23 -16.53 -0.48 -4.93
CA ALA A 23 -16.88 0.46 -6.01
C ALA A 23 -18.25 1.10 -5.81
N LEU A 24 -19.21 0.39 -5.20
CA LEU A 24 -20.52 0.93 -4.84
C LEU A 24 -20.44 2.11 -3.85
N LEU A 25 -19.34 2.18 -3.09
CA LEU A 25 -19.04 3.25 -2.13
C LEU A 25 -18.09 4.32 -2.73
N GLY A 26 -17.75 4.20 -4.02
CA GLY A 26 -16.78 5.08 -4.66
C GLY A 26 -15.32 4.83 -4.24
N ILE A 27 -15.04 3.67 -3.63
CA ILE A 27 -13.69 3.29 -3.19
C ILE A 27 -13.02 2.49 -4.33
N GLN A 28 -11.84 2.93 -4.75
CA GLN A 28 -11.02 2.21 -5.73
C GLN A 28 -10.01 1.30 -5.03
N LEU A 29 -9.96 0.04 -5.44
CA LEU A 29 -8.95 -0.93 -4.99
C LEU A 29 -8.04 -1.30 -6.16
N ARG A 30 -6.73 -1.21 -5.95
CA ARG A 30 -5.70 -1.58 -6.94
C ARG A 30 -4.63 -2.43 -6.27
N HIS A 31 -4.13 -3.41 -7.01
CA HIS A 31 -2.97 -4.21 -6.62
C HIS A 31 -1.75 -3.76 -7.42
N TYR A 32 -0.66 -3.46 -6.71
CA TYR A 32 0.64 -3.16 -7.30
C TYR A 32 1.63 -4.18 -6.77
N ASP A 33 2.43 -4.75 -7.67
CA ASP A 33 3.48 -5.67 -7.24
C ASP A 33 4.59 -4.90 -6.49
N PRO A 34 5.11 -5.46 -5.39
CA PRO A 34 6.11 -4.81 -4.52
C PRO A 34 7.51 -4.64 -5.17
N GLY A 35 7.59 -4.74 -6.50
CA GLY A 35 8.84 -4.79 -7.25
C GLY A 35 9.59 -6.12 -7.10
N THR A 36 10.70 -6.24 -7.82
CA THR A 36 11.56 -7.45 -7.84
C THR A 36 12.81 -7.31 -6.99
N SER A 37 12.96 -6.21 -6.26
CA SER A 37 14.17 -5.94 -5.48
C SER A 37 14.22 -6.81 -4.23
N LEU A 38 15.23 -7.69 -4.14
CA LEU A 38 15.49 -8.52 -2.96
C LEU A 38 15.73 -7.69 -1.69
N LEU A 39 16.25 -6.46 -1.84
CA LEU A 39 16.46 -5.56 -0.70
C LEU A 39 15.12 -5.12 -0.10
N PHE A 40 14.06 -4.99 -0.90
CA PHE A 40 12.76 -4.57 -0.40
C PHE A 40 12.14 -5.58 0.56
N LEU A 41 12.28 -6.89 0.28
CA LEU A 41 11.82 -7.94 1.19
C LEU A 41 12.49 -7.85 2.56
N ASN A 42 13.80 -7.60 2.61
CA ASN A 42 14.52 -7.41 3.87
C ASN A 42 14.08 -6.16 4.64
N LEU A 43 13.60 -5.11 3.94
CA LEU A 43 13.09 -3.89 4.57
C LEU A 43 11.68 -4.12 5.15
N LEU A 44 10.86 -4.98 4.53
CA LEU A 44 9.53 -5.32 5.04
C LEU A 44 9.57 -6.09 6.37
N ASP A 45 10.64 -6.85 6.60
CA ASP A 45 10.83 -7.62 7.84
C ASP A 45 11.35 -6.76 9.02
N GLN A 46 11.59 -5.46 8.81
CA GLN A 46 12.09 -4.56 9.84
C GLN A 46 10.97 -3.81 10.56
N ASP A 47 11.07 -3.75 11.89
CA ASP A 47 10.12 -3.02 12.74
C ASP A 47 10.18 -1.49 12.52
N VAL A 48 11.39 -0.95 12.33
CA VAL A 48 11.63 0.49 12.19
C VAL A 48 12.63 0.73 11.06
N LEU A 49 12.27 1.64 10.15
CA LEU A 49 13.11 2.05 9.02
C LEU A 49 13.81 3.38 9.30
N THR A 50 15.08 3.47 8.91
CA THR A 50 15.81 4.74 8.84
C THR A 50 15.29 5.62 7.70
N GLU A 51 15.54 6.93 7.76
CA GLU A 51 15.13 7.87 6.71
C GLU A 51 15.68 7.53 5.32
N SER A 52 16.90 6.98 5.25
CA SER A 52 17.48 6.50 3.99
C SER A 52 16.74 5.28 3.43
N GLU A 53 16.31 4.36 4.29
CA GLU A 53 15.58 3.16 3.88
C GLU A 53 14.16 3.51 3.44
N LYS A 54 13.49 4.42 4.16
CA LYS A 54 12.20 4.98 3.74
C LYS A 54 12.29 5.59 2.34
N ARG A 55 13.33 6.39 2.09
CA ARG A 55 13.54 7.01 0.78
C ARG A 55 13.75 6.00 -0.33
N TYR A 56 14.57 4.99 -0.06
CA TYR A 56 14.79 3.89 -1.00
C TYR A 56 13.48 3.17 -1.36
N CYS A 57 12.61 2.88 -0.39
CA CYS A 57 11.30 2.27 -0.63
C CYS A 57 10.41 3.12 -1.55
N VAL A 58 10.39 4.44 -1.35
CA VAL A 58 9.61 5.37 -2.20
C VAL A 58 10.19 5.42 -3.61
N GLU A 59 11.50 5.55 -3.75
CA GLU A 59 12.19 5.60 -5.04
C GLU A 59 11.98 4.31 -5.85
N LEU A 60 12.00 3.15 -5.20
CA LEU A 60 11.75 1.86 -5.83
C LEU A 60 10.37 1.78 -6.51
N HIS A 61 9.38 2.47 -5.95
CA HIS A 61 7.99 2.47 -6.44
C HIS A 61 7.61 3.76 -7.17
N ASN A 62 8.57 4.62 -7.50
CA ASN A 62 8.30 5.95 -8.05
C ASN A 62 7.45 5.91 -9.34
N SER A 63 7.67 4.92 -10.22
CA SER A 63 6.86 4.78 -11.44
C SER A 63 5.39 4.47 -11.16
N VAL A 64 5.09 3.72 -10.09
CA VAL A 64 3.72 3.45 -9.64
C VAL A 64 3.09 4.73 -9.10
N PHE A 65 3.84 5.50 -8.29
CA PHE A 65 3.35 6.77 -7.77
C PHE A 65 3.11 7.80 -8.88
N GLU A 66 4.00 7.92 -9.87
CA GLU A 66 3.80 8.78 -11.04
C GLU A 66 2.51 8.43 -11.80
N PHE A 67 2.21 7.15 -11.96
CA PHE A 67 0.95 6.70 -12.56
C PHE A 67 -0.27 7.11 -11.71
N ILE A 68 -0.21 6.91 -10.40
CA ILE A 68 -1.28 7.31 -9.48
C ILE A 68 -1.50 8.84 -9.50
N GLN A 69 -0.43 9.64 -9.57
CA GLN A 69 -0.49 11.10 -9.67
C GLN A 69 -1.06 11.59 -11.01
N GLN A 70 -1.01 10.79 -12.07
CA GLN A 70 -1.66 11.12 -13.34
C GLN A 70 -3.15 10.77 -13.32
N GLU A 71 -3.52 9.68 -12.65
CA GLU A 71 -4.91 9.25 -12.52
C GLU A 71 -5.69 10.00 -11.42
N ASN A 72 -4.99 10.57 -10.44
CA ASN A 72 -5.58 11.24 -9.29
C ASN A 72 -4.90 12.60 -9.07
N ASP A 73 -5.57 13.55 -8.44
CA ASP A 73 -5.02 14.89 -8.12
C ASP A 73 -3.93 14.88 -7.01
N ALA A 74 -3.16 13.79 -6.90
CA ALA A 74 -2.06 13.65 -5.96
C ALA A 74 -0.78 14.31 -6.52
N VAL A 75 -0.03 15.00 -5.65
CA VAL A 75 1.15 15.80 -6.05
C VAL A 75 2.46 15.29 -5.42
N TRP A 76 2.38 14.59 -4.30
CA TRP A 76 3.55 14.16 -3.53
C TRP A 76 3.25 12.80 -2.86
N CYS A 77 4.30 12.04 -2.58
CA CYS A 77 4.23 10.82 -1.78
C CYS A 77 5.36 10.77 -0.74
N ASP A 78 5.07 10.20 0.42
CA ASP A 78 6.03 9.96 1.50
C ASP A 78 5.70 8.63 2.20
N LEU A 79 6.62 8.10 3.02
CA LEU A 79 6.45 6.84 3.72
C LEU A 79 6.45 7.03 5.24
N LEU A 80 5.28 6.80 5.84
CA LEU A 80 5.11 6.74 7.29
C LEU A 80 5.24 5.30 7.78
N ASN A 81 6.29 5.01 8.56
CA ASN A 81 6.44 3.76 9.29
C ASN A 81 5.90 3.96 10.71
N VAL A 82 4.87 3.20 11.09
CA VAL A 82 4.23 3.28 12.42
C VAL A 82 4.57 2.02 13.20
N HIS A 83 5.31 2.17 14.30
CA HIS A 83 5.65 1.07 15.19
C HIS A 83 5.18 1.40 16.62
N PRO A 84 4.60 0.47 17.39
CA PRO A 84 4.13 0.74 18.76
C PRO A 84 5.22 1.26 19.71
N GLY A 85 6.49 0.95 19.42
CA GLY A 85 7.66 1.45 20.14
C GLY A 85 8.33 2.70 19.54
N SER A 86 7.85 3.22 18.40
CA SER A 86 8.34 4.49 17.85
C SER A 86 7.52 5.64 18.43
N PHE A 87 8.16 6.48 19.23
CA PHE A 87 7.62 7.79 19.56
C PHE A 87 7.90 8.70 18.35
N ASN A 88 6.84 9.13 17.66
CA ASN A 88 6.94 10.13 16.59
C ASN A 88 7.68 11.38 17.06
#